data_AF-A0A0W0TSA0-F1
#
_entry.id   AF-A0A0W0TSA0-F1
#
_cell.length_a   1.000
_cell.length_b   1.000
_cell.length_c   1.000
_cell.angle_alpha   90.00
_cell.angle_beta   90.00
_cell.angle_gamma   90.00
#
_symmetry.space_group_name_H-M   'P 1'
#
loop_
_entity.id
_entity.type
_entity.pdbx_description
1 polymer ?
#
loop_
_entity_poly.entity_id
_entity_poly.type
_entity_poly.pdbx_seq_one_letter_code
_entity_poly.pdbx_strand_id
1 'polypeptide(L)'
;MEDKKHIQDALSQASQTSSSQAAPSPRTLTENMASSPDRLQDFDLKKQDLWLEHSNAIIEELSHSLPDYPQQKPVLRKDIRCPEEVLLTQAGCAYAFLASKRRDIAKLLKQGPLRYQFGLFNKPGFVSTDDFNLVKHLPNQKETIYQQLTALISETPADVDIHRQMDEATNGIIYTIKIKMASDKLKRQHEENLKSPIPFIDDDDTDLTITFQDYGLDNPKTAIQIDHHPTPFAKNYSNDSSYFYVQFILIEPYVRACLAWSSDKGIHEFLKNAGRMAHALAHLQPVGRGNSAIVEWMIRALAKINHIELGPFNQDEKIGWDFKAFLTPDVEQYAAWFAAKAFKQCEIKDQSEASTRLKK
;
A
#
# COMPACT_ATOMS: atom_id res chain seq x y z
N MET A 1 -27.50 37.68 70.90
CA MET A 1 -26.34 36.77 70.84
C MET A 1 -26.19 36.38 69.39
N GLU A 2 -25.64 37.29 68.60
CA GLU A 2 -24.19 37.46 68.38
C GLU A 2 -23.74 36.60 67.20
N ASP A 3 -23.44 37.31 66.12
CA ASP A 3 -22.40 36.99 65.16
C ASP A 3 -21.26 36.17 65.76
N LYS A 4 -20.98 35.00 65.18
CA LYS A 4 -19.60 34.60 64.88
C LYS A 4 -19.52 33.82 63.56
N LYS A 5 -19.34 34.64 62.54
CA LYS A 5 -18.64 34.38 61.29
C LYS A 5 -17.16 33.99 61.61
N HIS A 6 -16.63 33.06 60.81
CA HIS A 6 -15.21 32.75 60.58
C HIS A 6 -14.42 31.97 61.66
N ILE A 7 -14.06 30.73 61.33
CA ILE A 7 -12.69 30.22 61.04
C ILE A 7 -12.69 28.70 61.29
N GLN A 8 -12.70 27.93 60.21
CA GLN A 8 -12.05 26.63 60.02
C GLN A 8 -12.42 26.11 58.62
N ASP A 9 -12.15 26.92 57.59
CA ASP A 9 -11.04 26.61 56.67
C ASP A 9 -9.82 25.90 57.26
N ALA A 10 -9.34 24.94 56.46
CA ALA A 10 -8.15 24.09 56.57
C ALA A 10 -8.35 22.72 57.26
N LEU A 11 -8.30 21.67 56.41
CA LEU A 11 -8.12 20.24 56.69
C LEU A 11 -9.40 19.53 57.16
N SER A 12 -10.21 18.91 56.31
CA SER A 12 -9.89 17.83 55.36
C SER A 12 -11.12 17.67 54.45
N GLN A 13 -11.11 17.90 53.13
CA GLN A 13 -10.30 17.27 52.08
C GLN A 13 -10.12 15.76 52.26
N ALA A 14 -11.22 15.01 52.07
CA ALA A 14 -11.23 13.80 51.24
C ALA A 14 -12.68 13.36 51.06
N SER A 15 -13.03 12.97 49.82
CA SER A 15 -14.28 12.32 49.43
C SER A 15 -15.42 13.25 49.03
N GLN A 16 -15.32 13.85 47.83
CA GLN A 16 -16.46 14.07 46.94
C GLN A 16 -15.97 14.53 45.56
N THR A 17 -15.68 13.56 44.69
CA THR A 17 -15.58 13.74 43.24
C THR A 17 -16.05 12.46 42.54
N SER A 18 -17.36 12.26 42.46
CA SER A 18 -17.93 11.33 41.47
C SER A 18 -18.38 12.13 40.25
N SER A 19 -17.42 12.39 39.36
CA SER A 19 -17.69 12.81 38.00
C SER A 19 -18.42 11.68 37.27
N SER A 20 -19.64 11.96 36.80
CA SER A 20 -20.32 11.11 35.82
C SER A 20 -19.57 11.17 34.49
N GLN A 21 -18.59 10.29 34.32
CA GLN A 21 -18.09 9.96 32.99
C GLN A 21 -19.15 9.08 32.32
N ALA A 22 -19.83 9.67 31.34
CA ALA A 22 -20.59 8.91 30.37
C ALA A 22 -19.66 7.85 29.78
N ALA A 23 -20.10 6.59 29.82
CA ALA A 23 -19.39 5.49 29.19
C ALA A 23 -19.15 5.84 27.71
N PRO A 24 -17.93 5.57 27.18
CA PRO A 24 -17.68 5.78 25.77
C PRO A 24 -18.65 4.89 24.97
N SER A 25 -19.39 5.53 24.08
CA SER A 25 -20.22 4.86 23.08
C SER A 25 -19.42 3.79 22.35
N PRO A 26 -20.02 2.62 22.04
CA PRO A 26 -19.31 1.55 21.37
C PRO A 26 -18.82 2.07 20.01
N ARG A 27 -17.49 2.08 19.81
CA ARG A 27 -16.90 2.36 18.50
C ARG A 27 -17.55 1.40 17.50
N THR A 28 -18.25 1.95 16.53
CA THR A 28 -18.78 1.17 15.40
C THR A 28 -17.61 0.48 14.71
N LEU A 29 -17.82 -0.74 14.23
CA LEU A 29 -16.89 -1.62 13.49
C LEU A 29 -16.37 -1.03 12.15
N THR A 30 -16.33 0.29 12.02
CA THR A 30 -16.12 1.07 10.78
C THR A 30 -14.72 1.67 10.66
N GLU A 31 -13.82 1.50 11.63
CA GLU A 31 -12.42 1.95 11.57
C GLU A 31 -11.47 0.82 11.11
N ASN A 32 -11.87 0.06 10.09
CA ASN A 32 -10.92 -0.87 9.47
C ASN A 32 -10.08 -0.13 8.41
N MET A 33 -8.78 -0.39 8.41
CA MET A 33 -7.81 0.17 7.45
C MET A 33 -7.49 -0.86 6.35
N ALA A 34 -8.32 -1.90 6.21
CA ALA A 34 -8.10 -2.88 5.15
C ALA A 34 -8.32 -2.19 3.80
N SER A 35 -7.35 -2.36 2.89
CA SER A 35 -7.44 -1.84 1.53
C SER A 35 -8.60 -2.44 0.73
N SER A 36 -9.08 -3.62 1.13
CA SER A 36 -10.18 -4.34 0.49
C SER A 36 -11.16 -4.88 1.55
N PRO A 37 -12.47 -4.87 1.26
CA PRO A 37 -13.49 -5.31 2.21
C PRO A 37 -13.42 -6.82 2.46
N ASP A 38 -13.03 -7.59 1.44
CA ASP A 38 -12.95 -9.05 1.53
C ASP A 38 -11.69 -9.53 2.25
N ARG A 39 -10.62 -8.73 2.29
CA ARG A 39 -9.38 -9.10 2.97
C ARG A 39 -9.51 -9.09 4.50
N LEU A 40 -10.58 -8.52 5.06
CA LEU A 40 -10.85 -8.57 6.50
C LEU A 40 -10.91 -10.01 7.04
N GLN A 41 -11.35 -10.97 6.22
CA GLN A 41 -11.42 -12.37 6.60
C GLN A 41 -10.04 -13.02 6.83
N ASP A 42 -8.98 -12.44 6.26
CA ASP A 42 -7.60 -12.92 6.42
C ASP A 42 -6.95 -12.46 7.72
N PHE A 43 -7.60 -11.53 8.45
CA PHE A 43 -7.08 -10.95 9.68
C PHE A 43 -7.81 -11.47 10.91
N ASP A 44 -7.05 -11.71 11.98
CA ASP A 44 -7.62 -11.97 13.30
C ASP A 44 -8.18 -10.65 13.86
N LEU A 45 -9.49 -10.45 13.70
CA LEU A 45 -10.18 -9.22 14.13
C LEU A 45 -9.95 -8.89 15.61
N LYS A 46 -9.64 -9.89 16.46
CA LYS A 46 -9.31 -9.67 17.88
C LYS A 46 -8.00 -8.91 18.07
N LYS A 47 -7.17 -8.79 17.02
CA LYS A 47 -5.89 -8.08 17.03
C LYS A 47 -5.93 -6.78 16.24
N GLN A 48 -7.11 -6.36 15.77
CA GLN A 48 -7.25 -5.17 14.93
C GLN A 48 -6.75 -3.92 15.67
N ASP A 49 -7.13 -3.73 16.93
CA ASP A 49 -6.69 -2.56 17.72
C ASP A 49 -5.16 -2.50 17.83
N LEU A 50 -4.52 -3.65 18.10
CA LEU A 50 -3.07 -3.76 18.20
C LEU A 50 -2.39 -3.52 16.84
N TRP A 51 -2.99 -3.97 15.73
CA TRP A 51 -2.51 -3.66 14.39
C TRP A 51 -2.56 -2.16 14.11
N LEU A 52 -3.65 -1.48 14.47
CA LEU A 52 -3.82 -0.04 14.28
C LEU A 52 -2.83 0.75 15.13
N GLU A 53 -2.63 0.36 16.40
CA GLU A 53 -1.63 0.96 17.29
C GLU A 53 -0.23 0.88 16.70
N HIS A 54 0.20 -0.31 16.27
CA HIS A 54 1.52 -0.48 15.66
C HIS A 54 1.65 0.25 14.31
N SER A 55 0.60 0.25 13.50
CA SER A 55 0.57 0.99 12.23
C SER A 55 0.80 2.48 12.46
N ASN A 56 0.11 3.08 13.43
CA ASN A 56 0.27 4.49 13.78
C ASN A 56 1.69 4.79 14.27
N ALA A 57 2.26 3.94 15.13
CA ALA A 57 3.63 4.12 15.60
C ALA A 57 4.67 4.04 14.45
N ILE A 58 4.48 3.13 13.49
CA ILE A 58 5.35 3.01 12.32
C ILE A 58 5.23 4.23 11.40
N ILE A 59 4.00 4.69 11.15
CA ILE A 59 3.74 5.89 10.35
C ILE A 59 4.41 7.11 10.98
N GLU A 60 4.32 7.24 12.31
CA GLU A 60 5.00 8.29 13.08
C GLU A 60 6.52 8.22 12.90
N GLU A 61 7.12 7.05 13.14
CA GLU A 61 8.56 6.84 13.04
C GLU A 61 9.07 7.11 11.62
N LEU A 62 8.34 6.67 10.59
CA LEU A 62 8.70 6.96 9.21
C LEU A 62 8.54 8.45 8.89
N SER A 63 7.48 9.12 9.35
CA SER A 63 7.28 10.55 9.06
C SER A 63 8.43 11.43 9.57
N HIS A 64 9.08 11.03 10.66
CA HIS A 64 10.24 11.74 11.20
C HIS A 64 11.54 11.43 10.44
N SER A 65 11.73 10.18 10.03
CA SER A 65 13.00 9.71 9.44
C SER A 65 13.07 9.82 7.92
N LEU A 66 11.93 9.83 7.22
CA LEU A 66 11.85 9.87 5.77
C LEU A 66 12.57 11.09 5.16
N PRO A 67 12.47 12.32 5.71
CA PRO A 67 13.20 13.47 5.17
C PRO A 67 14.72 13.31 5.16
N ASP A 68 15.27 12.50 6.06
CA ASP A 68 16.72 12.27 6.19
C ASP A 68 17.25 11.13 5.30
N TYR A 69 16.36 10.39 4.63
CA TYR A 69 16.73 9.33 3.70
C TYR A 69 17.14 9.90 2.34
N PRO A 70 18.15 9.32 1.65
CA PRO A 70 18.94 8.14 2.04
C PRO A 70 20.20 8.44 2.87
N GLN A 71 20.45 9.71 3.23
CA GLN A 71 21.66 10.13 3.95
C GLN A 71 21.81 9.39 5.29
N GLN A 72 20.70 9.21 6.01
CA GLN A 72 20.63 8.39 7.20
C GLN A 72 19.86 7.09 6.91
N LYS A 73 20.56 6.03 6.48
CA LYS A 73 19.93 4.75 6.16
C LYS A 73 19.16 4.14 7.35
N PRO A 74 18.02 3.47 7.12
CA PRO A 74 17.28 2.77 8.17
C PRO A 74 18.08 1.60 8.75
N VAL A 75 17.86 1.34 10.05
CA VAL A 75 18.36 0.11 10.68
C VAL A 75 17.41 -1.04 10.34
N LEU A 76 17.89 -1.94 9.50
CA LEU A 76 17.10 -3.09 9.03
C LEU A 76 17.34 -4.34 9.87
N ARG A 77 16.32 -5.19 9.93
CA ARG A 77 16.47 -6.53 10.47
C ARG A 77 17.33 -7.40 9.56
N LYS A 78 18.17 -8.24 10.15
CA LYS A 78 19.01 -9.19 9.40
C LYS A 78 18.20 -10.19 8.56
N ASP A 79 16.94 -10.47 8.94
CA ASP A 79 16.13 -11.50 8.29
C ASP A 79 15.22 -11.02 7.14
N ILE A 80 15.24 -9.74 6.75
CA ILE A 80 14.43 -9.24 5.61
C ILE A 80 15.14 -9.30 4.25
N ARG A 81 16.44 -9.62 4.22
CA ARG A 81 17.26 -9.79 3.00
C ARG A 81 17.08 -8.64 1.99
N CYS A 82 17.01 -7.41 2.48
CA CYS A 82 16.97 -6.22 1.64
C CYS A 82 18.30 -6.11 0.86
N PRO A 83 18.26 -6.02 -0.48
CA PRO A 83 19.45 -5.68 -1.25
C PRO A 83 19.99 -4.31 -0.84
N GLU A 84 21.32 -4.15 -0.81
CA GLU A 84 21.95 -2.92 -0.29
C GLU A 84 21.66 -1.71 -1.17
N GLU A 85 21.49 -1.92 -2.47
CA GLU A 85 21.21 -0.89 -3.47
C GLU A 85 19.81 -0.28 -3.32
N VAL A 86 18.87 -0.98 -2.69
CA VAL A 86 17.56 -0.41 -2.31
C VAL A 86 17.76 0.82 -1.41
N LEU A 87 18.82 0.82 -0.59
CA LEU A 87 19.10 1.89 0.37
C LEU A 87 19.83 3.09 -0.24
N LEU A 88 19.89 3.20 -1.56
CA LEU A 88 20.51 4.32 -2.27
C LEU A 88 19.51 5.42 -2.66
N THR A 89 18.21 5.19 -2.49
CA THR A 89 17.14 6.14 -2.79
C THR A 89 16.30 6.43 -1.56
N GLN A 90 15.62 7.59 -1.53
CA GLN A 90 14.72 7.93 -0.43
C GLN A 90 13.52 6.98 -0.41
N ALA A 91 12.95 6.70 -1.58
CA ALA A 91 11.85 5.75 -1.77
C ALA A 91 12.23 4.33 -1.31
N GLY A 92 13.40 3.84 -1.71
CA GLY A 92 13.87 2.51 -1.35
C GLY A 92 14.20 2.38 0.14
N CYS A 93 14.83 3.39 0.77
CA CYS A 93 15.02 3.43 2.21
C CYS A 93 13.69 3.37 2.99
N ALA A 94 12.71 4.16 2.58
CA ALA A 94 11.37 4.17 3.18
C ALA A 94 10.71 2.79 3.08
N TYR A 95 10.74 2.20 1.89
CA TYR A 95 10.14 0.90 1.63
C TYR A 95 10.85 -0.21 2.43
N ALA A 96 12.18 -0.21 2.47
CA ALA A 96 12.97 -1.20 3.22
C ALA A 96 12.71 -1.10 4.74
N PHE A 97 12.63 0.11 5.28
CA PHE A 97 12.21 0.35 6.67
C PHE A 97 10.83 -0.28 6.94
N LEU A 98 9.85 0.00 6.09
CA LEU A 98 8.49 -0.51 6.25
C LEU A 98 8.41 -2.03 6.06
N ALA A 99 9.17 -2.61 5.14
CA ALA A 99 9.30 -4.06 4.98
C ALA A 99 9.85 -4.71 6.27
N SER A 100 10.86 -4.09 6.88
CA SER A 100 11.42 -4.50 8.17
C SER A 100 10.36 -4.49 9.28
N LYS A 101 9.59 -3.40 9.39
CA LYS A 101 8.51 -3.28 10.39
C LYS A 101 7.34 -4.21 10.11
N ARG A 102 7.01 -4.43 8.83
CA ARG A 102 5.96 -5.36 8.40
C ARG A 102 6.25 -6.78 8.85
N ARG A 103 7.53 -7.18 8.75
CA ARG A 103 8.04 -8.46 9.25
C ARG A 103 7.86 -8.59 10.77
N ASP A 104 8.17 -7.54 11.53
CA ASP A 104 8.00 -7.53 12.98
C ASP A 104 6.56 -7.72 13.40
N ILE A 105 5.66 -6.96 12.81
CA ILE A 105 4.23 -7.08 13.13
C ILE A 105 3.70 -8.46 12.74
N ALA A 106 4.09 -9.01 11.59
CA ALA A 106 3.67 -10.36 11.20
C ALA A 106 4.06 -11.41 12.26
N LYS A 107 5.27 -11.29 12.82
CA LYS A 107 5.75 -12.14 13.93
C LYS A 107 4.96 -11.92 15.21
N LEU A 108 4.82 -10.67 15.62
CA LEU A 108 4.16 -10.27 16.87
C LEU A 108 2.69 -10.71 16.89
N LEU A 109 1.95 -10.40 15.83
CA LEU A 109 0.53 -10.72 15.70
C LEU A 109 0.25 -12.15 15.26
N LYS A 110 1.31 -12.92 14.99
CA LYS A 110 1.23 -14.31 14.54
C LYS A 110 0.42 -14.49 13.24
N GLN A 111 0.49 -13.55 12.31
CA GLN A 111 -0.22 -13.61 11.02
C GLN A 111 0.21 -14.85 10.21
N GLY A 112 -0.71 -15.48 9.49
CA GLY A 112 -0.45 -16.68 8.69
C GLY A 112 -1.43 -16.81 7.52
N PRO A 113 -1.30 -17.83 6.64
CA PRO A 113 -0.11 -18.68 6.46
C PRO A 113 1.10 -17.90 5.91
N LEU A 114 2.26 -18.55 5.79
CA LEU A 114 3.47 -17.99 5.16
C LEU A 114 4.03 -16.72 5.83
N ARG A 115 3.97 -16.68 7.16
CA ARG A 115 4.47 -15.56 7.98
C ARG A 115 5.88 -15.11 7.62
N TYR A 116 6.72 -16.07 7.23
CA TYR A 116 8.12 -15.84 6.89
C TYR A 116 8.33 -15.13 5.53
N GLN A 117 7.27 -14.87 4.75
CA GLN A 117 7.35 -14.09 3.51
C GLN A 117 7.03 -12.60 3.72
N PHE A 118 6.42 -12.22 4.85
CA PHE A 118 6.09 -10.81 5.10
C PHE A 118 7.36 -9.95 5.17
N GLY A 119 7.39 -8.91 4.33
CA GLY A 119 8.51 -7.96 4.22
C GLY A 119 9.81 -8.56 3.65
N LEU A 120 9.77 -9.79 3.14
CA LEU A 120 10.94 -10.42 2.52
C LEU A 120 11.03 -10.02 1.05
N PHE A 121 12.12 -9.37 0.65
CA PHE A 121 12.33 -8.98 -0.74
C PHE A 121 12.39 -10.19 -1.66
N ASN A 122 11.84 -10.04 -2.87
CA ASN A 122 11.90 -11.07 -3.90
C ASN A 122 13.35 -11.24 -4.39
N LYS A 123 13.74 -12.48 -4.63
CA LYS A 123 15.07 -12.82 -5.18
C LYS A 123 15.01 -12.83 -6.71
N PRO A 124 16.14 -12.69 -7.41
CA PRO A 124 16.19 -12.92 -8.85
C PRO A 124 15.58 -14.26 -9.28
N GLY A 125 14.87 -14.24 -10.41
CA GLY A 125 14.08 -15.34 -10.95
C GLY A 125 12.75 -15.61 -10.22
N PHE A 126 12.39 -14.83 -9.20
CA PHE A 126 11.12 -14.98 -8.51
C PHE A 126 10.01 -14.19 -9.21
N VAL A 127 8.91 -14.87 -9.52
CA VAL A 127 7.63 -14.27 -9.91
C VAL A 127 6.72 -14.29 -8.68
N SER A 128 6.24 -13.11 -8.29
CA SER A 128 5.16 -13.05 -7.29
C SER A 128 3.84 -13.29 -7.99
N THR A 129 3.00 -14.14 -7.39
CA THR A 129 1.68 -14.47 -7.92
C THR A 129 0.63 -14.31 -6.84
N ASP A 130 -0.45 -13.61 -7.17
CA ASP A 130 -1.64 -13.50 -6.34
C ASP A 130 -2.82 -14.21 -7.04
N ASP A 131 -3.41 -15.21 -6.39
CA ASP A 131 -4.48 -16.06 -6.96
C ASP A 131 -5.76 -15.96 -6.13
N PHE A 132 -6.85 -15.56 -6.79
CA PHE A 132 -8.14 -15.33 -6.18
C PHE A 132 -9.29 -15.94 -6.95
N ASN A 133 -10.08 -16.75 -6.26
CA ASN A 133 -11.43 -17.10 -6.68
C ASN A 133 -12.38 -15.92 -6.42
N LEU A 134 -13.10 -15.45 -7.44
CA LEU A 134 -13.92 -14.26 -7.27
C LEU A 134 -15.09 -14.46 -6.29
N VAL A 135 -15.75 -15.63 -6.37
CA VAL A 135 -16.91 -15.92 -5.51
C VAL A 135 -16.50 -16.19 -4.07
N LYS A 136 -15.41 -16.93 -3.86
CA LYS A 136 -14.97 -17.38 -2.54
C LYS A 136 -14.08 -16.36 -1.83
N HIS A 137 -13.12 -15.77 -2.53
CA HIS A 137 -12.10 -14.90 -1.92
C HIS A 137 -12.47 -13.42 -2.02
N LEU A 138 -13.26 -13.01 -3.02
CA LEU A 138 -13.56 -11.59 -3.30
C LEU A 138 -15.07 -11.30 -3.45
N PRO A 139 -15.96 -11.84 -2.60
CA PRO A 139 -17.41 -11.76 -2.82
C PRO A 139 -17.98 -10.34 -2.84
N ASN A 140 -17.37 -9.37 -2.15
CA ASN A 140 -17.86 -7.98 -2.13
C ASN A 140 -17.26 -7.10 -3.24
N GLN A 141 -16.32 -7.61 -4.02
CA GLN A 141 -15.67 -6.90 -5.13
C GLN A 141 -15.81 -7.59 -6.48
N LYS A 142 -16.34 -8.83 -6.51
CA LYS A 142 -16.37 -9.67 -7.71
C LYS A 142 -17.06 -8.98 -8.89
N GLU A 143 -18.16 -8.26 -8.67
CA GLU A 143 -18.89 -7.57 -9.73
C GLU A 143 -18.03 -6.49 -10.37
N THR A 144 -17.39 -5.65 -9.56
CA THR A 144 -16.54 -4.55 -10.02
C THR A 144 -15.30 -5.06 -10.74
N ILE A 145 -14.66 -6.11 -10.20
CA ILE A 145 -13.49 -6.75 -10.82
C ILE A 145 -13.88 -7.39 -12.16
N TYR A 146 -14.97 -8.15 -12.20
CA TYR A 146 -15.46 -8.79 -13.41
C TYR A 146 -15.79 -7.75 -14.50
N GLN A 147 -16.50 -6.67 -14.13
CA GLN A 147 -16.80 -5.58 -15.06
C GLN A 147 -15.55 -4.91 -15.63
N GLN A 148 -14.54 -4.63 -14.80
CA GLN A 148 -13.28 -4.03 -15.27
C GLN A 148 -12.49 -4.98 -16.16
N LEU A 149 -12.47 -6.28 -15.86
CA LEU A 149 -11.87 -7.29 -16.74
C LEU A 149 -12.59 -7.37 -18.08
N THR A 150 -13.93 -7.41 -18.10
CA THR A 150 -14.71 -7.42 -19.33
C THR A 150 -14.48 -6.16 -20.15
N ALA A 151 -14.40 -4.99 -19.51
CA ALA A 151 -14.09 -3.72 -20.17
C ALA A 151 -12.69 -3.76 -20.79
N LEU A 152 -11.67 -4.20 -20.03
CA LEU A 152 -10.29 -4.33 -20.51
C LEU A 152 -10.21 -5.27 -21.73
N ILE A 153 -10.94 -6.38 -21.70
CA ILE A 153 -11.04 -7.34 -22.80
C ILE A 153 -11.74 -6.76 -24.03
N SER A 154 -12.77 -5.93 -23.82
CA SER A 154 -13.58 -5.40 -24.92
C SER A 154 -12.94 -4.18 -25.58
N GLU A 155 -12.33 -3.30 -24.79
CA GLU A 155 -11.73 -2.05 -25.26
C GLU A 155 -10.34 -2.28 -25.87
N THR A 156 -9.61 -3.28 -25.38
CA THR A 156 -8.25 -3.65 -25.81
C THR A 156 -7.34 -2.41 -25.98
N PRO A 157 -6.96 -1.74 -24.88
CA PRO A 157 -6.06 -0.60 -24.92
C PRO A 157 -4.75 -0.93 -25.66
N ALA A 158 -4.10 0.06 -26.25
CA ALA A 158 -2.92 -0.15 -27.11
C ALA A 158 -1.76 -0.90 -26.41
N ASP A 159 -1.62 -0.72 -25.10
CA ASP A 159 -0.58 -1.32 -24.27
C ASP A 159 -1.04 -2.64 -23.61
N VAL A 160 -2.04 -3.32 -24.19
CA VAL A 160 -2.61 -4.55 -23.64
C VAL A 160 -2.73 -5.62 -24.72
N ASP A 161 -2.00 -6.73 -24.53
CA ASP A 161 -2.13 -7.92 -25.38
C ASP A 161 -3.06 -8.93 -24.72
N ILE A 162 -4.03 -9.46 -25.48
CA ILE A 162 -5.02 -10.42 -24.96
C ILE A 162 -4.98 -11.71 -25.77
N HIS A 163 -4.66 -12.81 -25.11
CA HIS A 163 -4.79 -14.15 -25.65
C HIS A 163 -6.03 -14.83 -25.07
N ARG A 164 -6.83 -15.45 -25.93
CA ARG A 164 -8.06 -16.14 -25.55
C ARG A 164 -7.94 -17.62 -25.87
N GLN A 165 -8.16 -18.45 -24.86
CA GLN A 165 -8.20 -19.91 -24.98
C GLN A 165 -9.55 -20.44 -24.49
N MET A 166 -10.16 -21.36 -25.23
CA MET A 166 -11.35 -22.07 -24.74
C MET A 166 -10.92 -23.22 -23.83
N ASP A 167 -11.54 -23.37 -22.66
CA ASP A 167 -11.44 -24.59 -21.87
C ASP A 167 -12.56 -25.55 -22.27
N GLU A 168 -12.21 -26.51 -23.13
CA GLU A 168 -13.15 -27.51 -23.66
C GLU A 168 -13.77 -28.40 -22.56
N ALA A 169 -13.07 -28.61 -21.44
CA ALA A 169 -13.55 -29.51 -20.39
C ALA A 169 -14.67 -28.90 -19.54
N THR A 170 -14.73 -27.59 -19.46
CA THR A 170 -15.61 -26.84 -18.55
C THR A 170 -16.50 -25.83 -19.29
N ASN A 171 -16.31 -25.69 -20.61
CA ASN A 171 -16.99 -24.74 -21.48
C ASN A 171 -16.84 -23.27 -21.00
N GLY A 172 -15.67 -22.94 -20.44
CA GLY A 172 -15.31 -21.56 -20.09
C GLY A 172 -14.22 -20.99 -20.98
N ILE A 173 -13.87 -19.73 -20.72
CA ILE A 173 -12.84 -19.02 -21.48
C ILE A 173 -11.73 -18.61 -20.53
N ILE A 174 -10.49 -18.91 -20.90
CA ILE A 174 -9.31 -18.42 -20.19
C ILE A 174 -8.71 -17.28 -21.01
N TYR A 175 -8.60 -16.12 -20.39
CA TYR A 175 -7.93 -14.96 -20.93
C TYR A 175 -6.55 -14.82 -20.29
N THR A 176 -5.51 -14.66 -21.08
CA THR A 176 -4.21 -14.16 -20.64
C THR A 176 -4.07 -12.74 -21.14
N ILE A 177 -4.13 -11.78 -20.21
CA ILE A 177 -4.07 -10.35 -20.47
C ILE A 177 -2.69 -9.86 -20.02
N LYS A 178 -1.85 -9.43 -20.96
CA LYS A 178 -0.54 -8.86 -20.68
C LYS A 178 -0.62 -7.35 -20.79
N ILE A 179 -0.38 -6.67 -19.67
CA ILE A 179 -0.25 -5.22 -19.63
C ILE A 179 1.21 -4.88 -19.90
N LYS A 180 1.49 -4.09 -20.93
CA LYS A 180 2.82 -3.63 -21.30
C LYS A 180 3.18 -2.36 -20.55
N MET A 181 4.48 -2.20 -20.29
CA MET A 181 5.04 -0.95 -19.85
C MET A 181 4.87 0.10 -20.96
N ALA A 182 4.41 1.29 -20.59
CA ALA A 182 4.41 2.43 -21.50
C ALA A 182 5.81 2.66 -22.09
N SER A 183 5.88 3.01 -23.37
CA SER A 183 7.16 3.11 -24.10
C SER A 183 8.16 4.08 -23.47
N ASP A 184 7.68 5.16 -22.85
CA ASP A 184 8.50 6.13 -22.13
C ASP A 184 9.03 5.57 -20.80
N LYS A 185 8.22 4.82 -20.05
CA LYS A 185 8.64 4.08 -18.85
C LYS A 185 9.71 3.05 -19.20
N LEU A 186 9.50 2.27 -20.26
CA LEU A 186 10.46 1.27 -20.74
C LEU A 186 11.80 1.91 -21.11
N LYS A 187 11.76 3.03 -21.86
CA LYS A 187 12.96 3.77 -22.24
C LYS A 187 13.71 4.29 -21.01
N ARG A 188 13.00 4.90 -20.05
CA ARG A 188 13.61 5.40 -18.80
C ARG A 188 14.21 4.26 -17.98
N GLN A 189 13.52 3.14 -17.84
CA GLN A 189 14.05 1.96 -17.16
C GLN A 189 15.35 1.50 -17.80
N HIS A 190 15.37 1.37 -19.13
CA HIS A 190 16.56 0.96 -19.86
C HIS A 190 17.73 1.94 -19.65
N GLU A 191 17.47 3.25 -19.73
CA GLU A 191 18.48 4.28 -19.48
C GLU A 191 19.06 4.22 -18.06
N GLU A 192 18.23 4.02 -17.04
CA GLU A 192 18.68 3.88 -15.65
C GLU A 192 19.39 2.53 -15.40
N ASN A 193 18.94 1.44 -16.03
CA ASN A 193 19.61 0.14 -15.99
C ASN A 193 21.05 0.23 -16.55
N LEU A 194 21.24 0.94 -17.67
CA LEU A 194 22.57 1.16 -18.26
C LEU A 194 23.49 2.00 -17.38
N LYS A 195 22.95 2.90 -16.55
CA LYS A 195 23.73 3.71 -15.60
C LYS A 195 24.07 2.95 -14.31
N SER A 196 23.41 1.82 -14.08
CA SER A 196 23.49 1.11 -12.81
C SER A 196 24.78 0.30 -12.66
N PRO A 197 25.33 0.14 -11.44
CA PRO A 197 26.55 -0.64 -11.21
C PRO A 197 26.44 -2.12 -11.59
N ILE A 198 25.25 -2.73 -11.44
CA ILE A 198 24.98 -4.14 -11.78
C ILE A 198 23.74 -4.22 -12.67
N PRO A 199 23.90 -4.00 -13.99
CA PRO A 199 22.78 -4.05 -14.93
C PRO A 199 22.10 -5.43 -14.95
N PHE A 200 20.78 -5.42 -15.13
CA PHE A 200 19.96 -6.63 -15.25
C PHE A 200 19.51 -6.85 -16.69
N ILE A 201 19.00 -8.06 -16.96
CA ILE A 201 18.47 -8.42 -18.27
C ILE A 201 17.08 -7.78 -18.41
N ASP A 202 16.85 -7.09 -19.53
CA ASP A 202 15.59 -6.48 -19.90
C ASP A 202 14.86 -7.43 -20.88
N ASP A 203 14.20 -8.46 -20.38
CA ASP A 203 13.76 -9.62 -21.19
C ASP A 203 12.36 -9.46 -21.80
N ASP A 204 11.52 -8.57 -21.26
CA ASP A 204 10.10 -8.42 -21.64
C ASP A 204 9.60 -7.01 -21.33
N ASP A 205 8.73 -6.47 -22.19
CA ASP A 205 8.04 -5.20 -21.97
C ASP A 205 6.77 -5.34 -21.11
N THR A 206 6.41 -6.56 -20.73
CA THR A 206 5.24 -6.85 -19.87
C THR A 206 5.44 -6.32 -18.44
N ASP A 207 4.56 -5.42 -17.99
CA ASP A 207 4.53 -4.88 -16.62
C ASP A 207 3.76 -5.80 -15.65
N LEU A 208 2.66 -6.39 -16.11
CA LEU A 208 1.78 -7.25 -15.33
C LEU A 208 1.09 -8.28 -16.24
N THR A 209 0.95 -9.52 -15.80
CA THR A 209 0.12 -10.52 -16.48
C THR A 209 -1.08 -10.89 -15.62
N ILE A 210 -2.26 -10.89 -16.22
CA ILE A 210 -3.51 -11.32 -15.58
C ILE A 210 -4.01 -12.56 -16.32
N THR A 211 -4.16 -13.66 -15.59
CA THR A 211 -4.91 -14.82 -16.07
C THR A 211 -6.32 -14.76 -15.49
N PHE A 212 -7.32 -14.56 -16.36
CA PHE A 212 -8.72 -14.53 -15.98
C PHE A 212 -9.44 -15.77 -16.50
N GLN A 213 -9.90 -16.61 -15.58
CA GLN A 213 -10.67 -17.81 -15.88
C GLN A 213 -12.16 -17.45 -15.82
N ASP A 214 -12.77 -17.20 -16.96
CA ASP A 214 -14.16 -16.77 -17.07
C ASP A 214 -15.10 -17.96 -17.30
N TYR A 215 -15.81 -18.33 -16.23
CA TYR A 215 -16.90 -19.30 -16.27
C TYR A 215 -18.27 -18.65 -15.99
N GLY A 216 -18.33 -17.31 -16.03
CA GLY A 216 -19.46 -16.49 -15.59
C GLY A 216 -19.28 -15.94 -14.18
N LEU A 217 -19.79 -14.72 -13.95
CA LEU A 217 -19.63 -13.94 -12.71
C LEU A 217 -19.91 -14.73 -11.41
N ASP A 218 -20.97 -15.53 -11.39
CA ASP A 218 -21.40 -16.28 -10.20
C ASP A 218 -20.87 -17.72 -10.13
N ASN A 219 -20.05 -18.12 -11.10
CA ASN A 219 -19.52 -19.46 -11.15
C ASN A 219 -18.38 -19.64 -10.13
N PRO A 220 -18.41 -20.67 -9.27
CA PRO A 220 -17.37 -20.91 -8.27
C PRO A 220 -16.02 -21.29 -8.85
N LYS A 221 -15.89 -21.49 -10.17
CA LYS A 221 -14.59 -21.66 -10.85
C LYS A 221 -14.01 -20.34 -11.36
N THR A 222 -14.77 -19.26 -11.37
CA THR A 222 -14.31 -17.97 -11.89
C THR A 222 -13.24 -17.40 -10.97
N ALA A 223 -12.06 -17.17 -11.55
CA ALA A 223 -10.87 -16.82 -10.81
C ALA A 223 -9.99 -15.84 -11.59
N ILE A 224 -9.19 -15.08 -10.84
CA ILE A 224 -8.18 -14.17 -11.35
C ILE A 224 -6.84 -14.51 -10.70
N GLN A 225 -5.81 -14.65 -11.54
CA GLN A 225 -4.43 -14.76 -11.10
C GLN A 225 -3.66 -13.56 -11.63
N ILE A 226 -2.91 -12.90 -10.76
CA ILE A 226 -2.04 -11.77 -11.05
C ILE A 226 -0.60 -12.23 -10.94
N ASP A 227 0.12 -12.26 -12.06
CA ASP A 227 1.55 -12.53 -12.11
C ASP A 227 2.29 -11.20 -12.28
N HIS A 228 3.03 -10.84 -11.23
CA HIS A 228 3.87 -9.65 -11.20
C HIS A 228 5.11 -9.81 -12.07
N HIS A 229 5.68 -8.70 -12.54
CA HIS A 229 6.93 -8.73 -13.28
C HIS A 229 8.01 -9.50 -12.48
N PRO A 230 8.66 -10.52 -13.07
CA PRO A 230 9.69 -11.29 -12.39
C PRO A 230 10.82 -10.37 -11.93
N THR A 231 11.42 -10.65 -10.77
CA THR A 231 12.70 -10.02 -10.45
C THR A 231 13.75 -10.59 -11.41
N PRO A 232 14.33 -9.81 -12.34
CA PRO A 232 15.24 -10.33 -13.34
C PRO A 232 16.58 -10.75 -12.72
N PHE A 233 17.31 -11.59 -13.44
CA PHE A 233 18.71 -11.86 -13.14
C PHE A 233 19.60 -10.70 -13.59
N ALA A 234 20.79 -10.58 -13.00
CA ALA A 234 21.82 -9.74 -13.59
C ALA A 234 22.26 -10.27 -14.96
N LYS A 235 22.86 -9.42 -15.80
CA LYS A 235 23.32 -9.80 -17.16
C LYS A 235 24.33 -10.95 -17.19
N ASN A 236 25.06 -11.15 -16.10
CA ASN A 236 25.99 -12.27 -15.89
C ASN A 236 25.33 -13.48 -15.18
N TYR A 237 24.00 -13.47 -15.02
CA TYR A 237 23.21 -14.44 -14.26
C TYR A 237 23.59 -14.57 -12.78
N SER A 238 24.21 -13.54 -12.17
CA SER A 238 24.38 -13.51 -10.72
C SER A 238 23.07 -13.27 -9.98
N ASN A 239 23.02 -13.69 -8.72
CA ASN A 239 21.90 -13.46 -7.80
C ASN A 239 21.84 -12.01 -7.26
N ASP A 240 22.83 -11.18 -7.61
CA ASP A 240 22.87 -9.76 -7.28
C ASP A 240 22.54 -8.99 -8.55
N SER A 241 21.56 -8.08 -8.49
CA SER A 241 21.13 -7.26 -9.64
C SER A 241 20.69 -5.89 -9.13
N SER A 242 20.90 -4.82 -9.88
CA SER A 242 20.40 -3.50 -9.48
C SER A 242 18.92 -3.25 -9.82
N TYR A 243 18.13 -4.30 -10.04
CA TYR A 243 16.73 -4.19 -10.43
C TYR A 243 15.93 -3.28 -9.49
N PHE A 244 15.93 -3.58 -8.19
CA PHE A 244 15.16 -2.79 -7.24
C PHE A 244 15.65 -1.35 -7.14
N TYR A 245 16.96 -1.11 -7.25
CA TYR A 245 17.51 0.25 -7.29
C TYR A 245 16.91 1.06 -8.44
N VAL A 246 16.92 0.51 -9.65
CA VAL A 246 16.34 1.16 -10.83
C VAL A 246 14.84 1.39 -10.64
N GLN A 247 14.10 0.40 -10.14
CA GLN A 247 12.66 0.54 -9.90
C GLN A 247 12.35 1.63 -8.86
N PHE A 248 13.11 1.71 -7.76
CA PHE A 248 12.94 2.79 -6.79
C PHE A 248 13.38 4.16 -7.30
N ILE A 249 14.37 4.24 -8.21
CA ILE A 249 14.68 5.49 -8.92
C ILE A 249 13.49 5.98 -9.73
N LEU A 250 12.77 5.09 -10.42
CA LEU A 250 11.61 5.46 -11.23
C LEU A 250 10.43 5.95 -10.37
N ILE A 251 10.35 5.51 -9.11
CA ILE A 251 9.31 5.90 -8.14
C ILE A 251 9.69 7.18 -7.38
N GLU A 252 11.00 7.42 -7.19
CA GLU A 252 11.56 8.54 -6.42
C GLU A 252 10.95 9.91 -6.76
N PRO A 253 10.68 10.29 -8.04
CA PRO A 253 10.06 11.57 -8.36
C PRO A 253 8.70 11.78 -7.68
N TYR A 254 7.90 10.73 -7.53
CA TYR A 254 6.58 10.82 -6.88
C TYR A 254 6.71 11.01 -5.36
N VAL A 255 7.67 10.33 -4.74
CA VAL A 255 7.99 10.51 -3.31
C VAL A 255 8.45 11.93 -3.03
N ARG A 256 9.37 12.45 -3.85
CA ARG A 256 9.85 13.83 -3.75
C ARG A 256 8.75 14.85 -4.00
N ALA A 257 7.86 14.59 -4.95
CA ALA A 257 6.72 15.47 -5.22
C ALA A 257 5.74 15.52 -4.03
N CYS A 258 5.51 14.38 -3.35
CA CYS A 258 4.74 14.34 -2.12
C CYS A 258 5.43 15.07 -0.97
N LEU A 259 6.75 14.93 -0.80
CA LEU A 259 7.51 15.62 0.25
C LEU A 259 7.61 17.15 0.03
N ALA A 260 7.73 17.57 -1.23
CA ALA A 260 7.78 18.98 -1.62
C ALA A 260 6.37 19.57 -1.89
N TRP A 261 5.32 18.87 -1.45
CA TRP A 261 3.96 19.39 -1.54
C TRP A 261 3.79 20.59 -0.59
N SER A 262 2.88 21.47 -0.97
CA SER A 262 2.53 22.67 -0.21
C SER A 262 1.02 22.91 -0.35
N SER A 263 0.41 23.51 0.66
CA SER A 263 -1.05 23.62 0.79
C SER A 263 -1.73 24.39 -0.35
N ASP A 264 -1.01 25.28 -1.03
CA ASP A 264 -1.46 26.01 -2.22
C ASP A 264 -1.72 25.13 -3.45
N LYS A 265 -1.11 23.93 -3.52
CA LYS A 265 -1.30 22.97 -4.62
C LYS A 265 -2.57 22.13 -4.47
N GLY A 266 -3.20 22.15 -3.29
CA GLY A 266 -4.37 21.34 -2.95
C GLY A 266 -4.04 19.85 -2.73
N ILE A 267 -4.85 19.17 -1.92
CA ILE A 267 -4.65 17.75 -1.56
C ILE A 267 -4.69 16.84 -2.81
N HIS A 268 -5.47 17.20 -3.82
CA HIS A 268 -5.64 16.37 -5.01
C HIS A 268 -4.31 16.11 -5.75
N GLU A 269 -3.42 17.11 -5.83
CA GLU A 269 -2.11 16.95 -6.46
C GLU A 269 -1.14 16.10 -5.62
N PHE A 270 -1.24 16.16 -4.28
CA PHE A 270 -0.54 15.21 -3.39
C PHE A 270 -1.02 13.79 -3.69
N LEU A 271 -2.34 13.56 -3.72
CA LEU A 271 -2.90 12.24 -3.90
C LEU A 271 -2.65 11.66 -5.30
N LYS A 272 -2.55 12.47 -6.35
CA LYS A 272 -2.14 11.98 -7.68
C LYS A 272 -0.74 11.37 -7.62
N ASN A 273 0.22 12.05 -7.00
CA ASN A 273 1.59 11.52 -6.86
C ASN A 273 1.62 10.27 -5.97
N ALA A 274 0.86 10.26 -4.87
CA ALA A 274 0.68 9.06 -4.06
C ALA A 274 0.06 7.91 -4.86
N GLY A 275 -0.88 8.19 -5.75
CA GLY A 275 -1.49 7.23 -6.67
C GLY A 275 -0.50 6.64 -7.67
N ARG A 276 0.33 7.47 -8.32
CA ARG A 276 1.39 6.99 -9.22
C ARG A 276 2.38 6.06 -8.51
N MET A 277 2.75 6.42 -7.28
CA MET A 277 3.57 5.56 -6.43
C MET A 277 2.87 4.24 -6.06
N ALA A 278 1.59 4.30 -5.69
CA ALA A 278 0.81 3.12 -5.33
C ALA A 278 0.66 2.15 -6.51
N HIS A 279 0.41 2.67 -7.71
CA HIS A 279 0.33 1.89 -8.94
C HIS A 279 1.64 1.16 -9.23
N ALA A 280 2.75 1.89 -9.24
CA ALA A 280 4.07 1.33 -9.50
C ALA A 280 4.43 0.24 -8.47
N LEU A 281 4.17 0.48 -7.18
CA LEU A 281 4.47 -0.50 -6.13
C LEU A 281 3.53 -1.70 -6.13
N ALA A 282 2.26 -1.54 -6.53
CA ALA A 282 1.34 -2.65 -6.71
C ALA A 282 1.81 -3.58 -7.82
N HIS A 283 2.21 -3.03 -8.97
CA HIS A 283 2.69 -3.83 -10.11
C HIS A 283 4.03 -4.50 -9.81
N LEU A 284 4.96 -3.76 -9.18
CA LEU A 284 6.29 -4.25 -8.86
C LEU A 284 6.30 -5.36 -7.79
N GLN A 285 5.44 -5.26 -6.77
CA GLN A 285 5.36 -6.17 -5.62
C GLN A 285 6.75 -6.57 -5.05
N PRO A 286 7.56 -5.64 -4.51
CA PRO A 286 8.97 -5.91 -4.15
C PRO A 286 9.19 -7.02 -3.13
N VAL A 287 8.16 -7.33 -2.32
CA VAL A 287 8.21 -8.33 -1.25
C VAL A 287 7.19 -9.43 -1.48
N GLY A 288 7.49 -10.64 -1.03
CA GLY A 288 6.62 -11.79 -1.26
C GLY A 288 5.25 -11.68 -0.57
N ARG A 289 5.14 -10.97 0.57
CA ARG A 289 3.84 -10.68 1.23
C ARG A 289 3.84 -9.34 1.96
N GLY A 290 2.67 -8.71 1.99
CA GLY A 290 2.38 -7.52 2.81
C GLY A 290 2.64 -6.18 2.13
N ASN A 291 2.82 -6.17 0.80
CA ASN A 291 3.04 -4.95 0.02
C ASN A 291 1.94 -3.91 0.23
N SER A 292 0.65 -4.29 0.19
CA SER A 292 -0.44 -3.31 0.33
C SER A 292 -0.36 -2.51 1.65
N ALA A 293 -0.02 -3.17 2.76
CA ALA A 293 0.17 -2.48 4.04
C ALA A 293 1.41 -1.57 4.06
N ILE A 294 2.50 -1.98 3.41
CA ILE A 294 3.71 -1.18 3.27
C ILE A 294 3.41 0.10 2.47
N VAL A 295 2.75 -0.03 1.32
CA VAL A 295 2.37 1.10 0.47
C VAL A 295 1.45 2.06 1.22
N GLU A 296 0.45 1.54 1.95
CA GLU A 296 -0.43 2.35 2.77
C GLU A 296 0.34 3.13 3.85
N TRP A 297 1.21 2.47 4.62
CA TRP A 297 2.01 3.14 5.64
C TRP A 297 2.91 4.22 5.05
N MET A 298 3.48 3.99 3.85
CA MET A 298 4.29 4.97 3.14
C MET A 298 3.48 6.21 2.75
N ILE A 299 2.30 6.02 2.15
CA ILE A 299 1.41 7.13 1.76
C ILE A 299 0.96 7.92 2.98
N ARG A 300 0.59 7.24 4.07
CA ARG A 300 0.16 7.89 5.31
C ARG A 300 1.29 8.64 6.01
N ALA A 301 2.52 8.13 5.97
CA ALA A 301 3.68 8.86 6.49
C ALA A 301 3.97 10.13 5.68
N LEU A 302 3.92 10.04 4.34
CA LEU A 302 4.04 11.20 3.46
C LEU A 302 2.93 12.23 3.71
N ALA A 303 1.70 11.79 3.90
CA ALA A 303 0.57 12.67 4.21
C ALA A 303 0.79 13.36 5.56
N LYS A 304 1.24 12.61 6.56
CA LYS A 304 1.53 13.11 7.90
C LYS A 304 2.61 14.19 7.92
N ILE A 305 3.70 14.02 7.16
CA ILE A 305 4.76 15.04 6.99
C ILE A 305 4.16 16.36 6.49
N ASN A 306 3.17 16.27 5.61
CA ASN A 306 2.50 17.40 5.00
C ASN A 306 1.24 17.87 5.76
N HIS A 307 1.03 17.38 6.98
CA HIS A 307 -0.16 17.66 7.80
C HIS A 307 -1.48 17.31 7.11
N ILE A 308 -1.48 16.32 6.22
CA ILE A 308 -2.69 15.79 5.60
C ILE A 308 -3.17 14.59 6.42
N GLU A 309 -4.43 14.63 6.85
CA GLU A 309 -5.14 13.47 7.39
C GLU A 309 -5.86 12.74 6.27
N LEU A 310 -5.50 11.46 6.11
CA LEU A 310 -6.18 10.54 5.22
C LEU A 310 -7.14 9.70 6.04
N GLY A 311 -8.42 9.73 5.69
CA GLY A 311 -9.43 8.85 6.24
C GLY A 311 -9.22 7.38 5.85
N PRO A 312 -10.20 6.51 6.11
CA PRO A 312 -10.17 5.13 5.64
C PRO A 312 -10.28 5.08 4.10
N PHE A 313 -9.84 3.96 3.52
CA PHE A 313 -10.11 3.68 2.12
C PHE A 313 -11.61 3.61 1.85
N ASN A 314 -12.01 4.05 0.66
CA ASN A 314 -13.41 4.12 0.25
C ASN A 314 -13.94 2.77 -0.21
N GLN A 315 -14.50 2.01 0.74
CA GLN A 315 -15.14 0.72 0.46
C GLN A 315 -16.37 0.83 -0.47
N ASP A 316 -16.92 2.04 -0.68
CA ASP A 316 -18.10 2.25 -1.52
C ASP A 316 -17.75 2.12 -3.01
N GLU A 317 -16.46 2.19 -3.37
CA GLU A 317 -15.95 1.88 -4.72
C GLU A 317 -16.03 0.38 -5.04
N LYS A 318 -16.28 -0.48 -4.03
CA LYS A 318 -16.37 -1.95 -4.18
C LYS A 318 -15.16 -2.57 -4.89
N ILE A 319 -13.99 -1.99 -4.72
CA ILE A 319 -12.71 -2.51 -5.19
C ILE A 319 -11.59 -1.95 -4.32
N GLY A 320 -10.66 -2.81 -3.92
CA GLY A 320 -9.45 -2.39 -3.23
C GLY A 320 -8.53 -1.64 -4.16
N TRP A 321 -7.76 -0.69 -3.61
CA TRP A 321 -6.87 0.14 -4.44
C TRP A 321 -5.82 -0.68 -5.20
N ASP A 322 -5.38 -1.80 -4.64
CA ASP A 322 -4.40 -2.71 -5.26
C ASP A 322 -5.02 -3.44 -6.46
N PHE A 323 -6.21 -4.03 -6.31
CA PHE A 323 -6.95 -4.57 -7.46
C PHE A 323 -7.25 -3.51 -8.51
N LYS A 324 -7.59 -2.28 -8.08
CA LYS A 324 -7.83 -1.19 -9.01
C LYS A 324 -6.56 -0.82 -9.78
N ALA A 325 -5.39 -0.89 -9.15
CA ALA A 325 -4.11 -0.70 -9.83
C ALA A 325 -3.89 -1.79 -10.88
N PHE A 326 -4.03 -3.07 -10.52
CA PHE A 326 -3.86 -4.20 -11.43
C PHE A 326 -4.73 -4.09 -12.69
N LEU A 327 -5.96 -3.61 -12.53
CA LEU A 327 -6.96 -3.53 -13.59
C LEU A 327 -6.96 -2.19 -14.35
N THR A 328 -6.04 -1.28 -14.05
CA THR A 328 -5.92 0.02 -14.73
C THR A 328 -4.51 0.17 -15.34
N PRO A 329 -4.33 -0.21 -16.62
CA PRO A 329 -3.03 -0.13 -17.29
C PRO A 329 -2.40 1.26 -17.28
N ASP A 330 -3.21 2.30 -17.50
CA ASP A 330 -2.77 3.69 -17.52
C ASP A 330 -2.58 4.24 -16.10
N VAL A 331 -1.32 4.56 -15.77
CA VAL A 331 -0.94 5.09 -14.45
C VAL A 331 -1.58 6.44 -14.13
N GLU A 332 -1.82 7.29 -15.13
CA GLU A 332 -2.44 8.61 -14.94
C GLU A 332 -3.94 8.49 -14.70
N GLN A 333 -4.60 7.57 -15.40
CA GLN A 333 -6.00 7.22 -15.15
C GLN A 333 -6.18 6.66 -13.74
N TYR A 334 -5.28 5.75 -13.31
CA TYR A 334 -5.29 5.22 -11.95
C TYR A 334 -5.02 6.34 -10.92
N ALA A 335 -4.02 7.18 -11.14
CA ALA A 335 -3.68 8.26 -10.22
C ALA A 335 -4.82 9.28 -10.05
N ALA A 336 -5.53 9.60 -11.15
CA ALA A 336 -6.72 10.44 -11.11
C ALA A 336 -7.85 9.79 -10.31
N TRP A 337 -8.12 8.49 -10.52
CA TRP A 337 -9.07 7.74 -9.69
C TRP A 337 -8.64 7.76 -8.22
N PHE A 338 -7.37 7.46 -7.93
CA PHE A 338 -6.87 7.39 -6.57
C PHE A 338 -7.06 8.71 -5.82
N ALA A 339 -6.74 9.83 -6.49
CA ALA A 339 -6.88 11.16 -5.93
C ALA A 339 -8.33 11.62 -5.73
N ALA A 340 -9.28 11.05 -6.48
CA ALA A 340 -10.69 11.39 -6.38
C ALA A 340 -11.50 10.45 -5.48
N LYS A 341 -11.09 9.17 -5.38
CA LYS A 341 -11.95 8.08 -4.94
C LYS A 341 -11.35 7.15 -3.90
N ALA A 342 -10.02 7.07 -3.77
CA ALA A 342 -9.41 6.04 -2.93
C ALA A 342 -9.76 6.18 -1.44
N PHE A 343 -9.93 7.40 -0.93
CA PHE A 343 -10.21 7.67 0.48
C PHE A 343 -11.60 8.28 0.65
N LYS A 344 -12.29 7.96 1.77
CA LYS A 344 -13.61 8.54 2.08
C LYS A 344 -13.53 10.04 2.40
N GLN A 345 -12.43 10.45 3.02
CA GLN A 345 -12.18 11.82 3.43
C GLN A 345 -10.68 12.08 3.43
N CYS A 346 -10.30 13.28 3.02
CA CYS A 346 -8.94 13.79 3.13
C CYS A 346 -9.02 15.26 3.58
N GLU A 347 -8.23 15.64 4.57
CA GLU A 347 -8.23 17.02 5.09
C GLU A 347 -6.84 17.49 5.48
N ILE A 348 -6.63 18.82 5.41
CA ILE A 348 -5.40 19.45 5.90
C ILE A 348 -5.63 19.77 7.37
N LYS A 349 -4.75 19.31 8.25
CA LYS A 349 -4.75 19.68 9.67
C LYS A 349 -4.11 21.05 9.85
N ASP A 350 -4.79 21.92 10.58
CA ASP A 350 -4.20 23.19 11.01
C ASP A 350 -3.00 22.93 11.94
N GLN A 351 -1.85 23.52 11.61
CA GLN A 351 -0.63 23.42 12.42
C GLN A 351 -0.78 24.02 13.85
N SER A 352 -1.88 24.72 14.12
CA SER A 352 -2.16 25.38 15.40
C SER A 352 -2.49 24.40 16.55
N GLU A 353 -2.97 23.18 16.26
CA GLU A 353 -3.31 22.20 17.29
C GLU A 353 -2.06 21.56 17.95
N ALA A 354 -0.94 21.49 17.23
CA ALA A 354 0.30 20.90 17.74
C ALA A 354 0.96 21.75 18.84
N SER A 355 0.78 23.07 18.82
CA SER A 355 1.33 23.98 19.83
C SER A 355 0.55 23.98 21.16
N THR A 356 -0.66 23.42 21.18
CA THR A 356 -1.52 23.45 22.38
C THR A 356 -1.32 22.22 23.28
N ARG A 357 -0.80 21.11 22.73
CA ARG A 357 -0.49 19.89 23.53
C ARG A 357 0.89 19.90 24.20
N LEU A 358 1.82 20.75 23.75
CA LEU A 358 3.11 20.97 24.41
C LEU A 358 3.05 22.04 25.52
N LYS A 359 1.86 22.61 25.77
CA LYS A 359 1.62 23.62 26.82
C LYS A 359 0.68 23.14 27.93
N LYS A 360 0.38 21.83 28.01
CA LYS A 360 -0.39 21.24 29.11
C LYS A 360 0.40 20.19 29.85
#